data_AF-T0YKH5-F1
#
_entry.id   AF-T0YKH5-F1
#
_cell.length_a   1.000
_cell.length_b   1.000
_cell.length_c   1.000
_cell.angle_alpha   90.00
_cell.angle_beta   90.00
_cell.angle_gamma   90.00
#
_symmetry.space_group_name_H-M   'P 1'
#
loop_
_entity.id
_entity.type
_entity.pdbx_description
1 polymer ?
#
loop_
_entity_poly.entity_id
_entity_poly.type
_entity_poly.pdbx_seq_one_letter_code
_entity_poly.pdbx_strand_id
1 'polypeptide(L)'
;ELEEINGLGVQLAVVIGGGNIFRGAGLARAGMDRVTADHMGMLATVMNALAMQDALESRGLHARVMSAIRINEVCEDYIRRRAIRHLEKGGW
;
A
#
# COMPACT_ATOMS: atom_id res chain seq x y z
N GLU A 1 -7.87 15.49 3.25
CA GLU A 1 -8.35 14.30 3.99
C GLU A 1 -7.28 13.60 4.84
N LEU A 2 -6.37 12.76 4.28
CA LEU A 2 -5.42 12.01 5.14
C LEU A 2 -4.50 12.92 5.97
N GLU A 3 -4.08 14.05 5.39
CA GLU A 3 -3.29 15.08 6.09
C GLU A 3 -4.06 15.74 7.24
N GLU A 4 -5.33 16.09 7.02
CA GLU A 4 -6.20 16.65 8.06
C GLU A 4 -6.42 15.65 9.20
N ILE A 5 -6.67 14.38 8.87
CA ILE A 5 -6.83 13.31 9.85
C ILE A 5 -5.54 13.14 10.65
N ASN A 6 -4.38 13.10 9.99
CA ASN A 6 -3.08 13.03 10.67
C ASN A 6 -2.87 14.20 11.64
N GLY A 7 -3.31 15.42 11.26
CA GLY A 7 -3.25 16.61 12.11
C GLY A 7 -4.11 16.54 13.38
N LEU A 8 -5.01 15.56 13.50
CA LEU A 8 -5.80 15.31 14.72
C LEU A 8 -5.06 14.44 15.75
N GLY A 9 -3.82 14.04 15.48
CA GLY A 9 -3.03 13.20 16.38
C GLY A 9 -3.46 11.72 16.38
N VAL A 10 -4.23 11.28 15.38
CA VAL A 10 -4.63 9.87 15.25
C VAL A 10 -3.59 9.08 14.46
N GLN A 11 -3.45 7.81 14.83
CA GLN A 11 -2.58 6.86 14.13
C GLN A 11 -3.30 6.30 12.90
N LEU A 12 -2.72 6.53 11.72
CA LEU A 12 -3.33 6.17 10.44
C LEU A 12 -2.64 4.96 9.78
N ALA A 13 -3.43 3.96 9.42
CA ALA A 13 -3.02 2.85 8.55
C ALA A 13 -4.00 2.74 7.38
N VAL A 14 -3.47 2.60 6.16
CA VAL A 14 -4.27 2.58 4.93
C VAL A 14 -4.03 1.28 4.17
N VAL A 15 -5.10 0.66 3.68
CA VAL A 15 -5.04 -0.48 2.76
C VAL A 15 -5.50 -0.01 1.39
N ILE A 16 -4.66 -0.24 0.37
CA ILE A 16 -4.89 0.27 -0.98
C ILE A 16 -5.19 -0.91 -1.91
N GLY A 17 -6.29 -0.84 -2.65
CA GLY A 17 -6.64 -1.82 -3.67
C GLY A 17 -5.90 -1.57 -4.99
N GLY A 18 -5.84 -2.59 -5.85
CA GLY A 18 -5.17 -2.55 -7.16
C GLY A 18 -6.12 -2.39 -8.35
N GLY A 19 -7.42 -2.19 -8.10
CA GLY A 19 -8.49 -2.27 -9.10
C GLY A 19 -8.43 -1.23 -10.23
N ASN A 20 -7.67 -0.16 -10.06
CA ASN A 20 -7.39 0.85 -11.10
C ASN A 20 -6.38 0.35 -12.14
N ILE A 21 -5.38 -0.44 -11.74
CA ILE A 21 -4.34 -1.01 -12.61
C ILE A 21 -4.74 -2.42 -13.09
N PHE A 22 -5.30 -3.23 -12.18
CA PHE A 22 -5.66 -4.61 -12.45
C PHE A 22 -7.13 -4.88 -12.10
N ARG A 23 -7.97 -5.10 -13.12
CA ARG A 23 -9.38 -5.50 -12.95
C ARG A 23 -9.53 -6.98 -13.27
N GLY A 24 -9.50 -7.84 -12.25
CA GLY A 24 -9.51 -9.31 -12.41
C GLY A 24 -10.67 -9.86 -13.26
N ALA A 25 -11.84 -9.21 -13.24
CA ALA A 25 -12.99 -9.62 -14.06
C ALA A 25 -12.76 -9.47 -15.59
N GLY A 26 -11.87 -8.57 -16.01
CA GLY A 26 -11.53 -8.38 -17.43
C GLY A 26 -10.55 -9.43 -17.96
N LEU A 27 -9.66 -9.92 -17.10
CA LEU A 27 -8.58 -10.85 -17.47
C LEU A 27 -8.95 -12.33 -17.32
N ALA A 28 -9.88 -12.66 -16.43
CA ALA A 28 -10.51 -13.98 -16.42
C ALA A 28 -11.21 -14.29 -17.77
N ARG A 29 -11.72 -13.27 -18.46
CA ARG A 29 -12.26 -13.40 -19.84
C ARG A 29 -11.18 -13.54 -20.90
N ALA A 30 -9.95 -13.10 -20.62
CA ALA A 30 -8.82 -13.16 -21.53
C ALA A 30 -8.05 -14.50 -21.46
N GLY A 31 -8.56 -15.49 -20.69
CA GLY A 31 -7.94 -16.81 -20.56
C GLY A 31 -6.69 -16.83 -19.66
N MET A 32 -6.49 -15.79 -18.84
CA MET A 32 -5.36 -15.73 -17.91
C MET A 32 -5.55 -16.71 -16.75
N ASP A 33 -4.47 -17.40 -16.39
CA ASP A 33 -4.43 -18.25 -15.19
C ASP A 33 -4.72 -17.42 -13.92
N ARG A 34 -5.52 -17.99 -13.02
CA ARG A 34 -6.02 -17.29 -11.84
C ARG A 34 -4.90 -16.91 -10.87
N VAL A 35 -3.89 -17.78 -10.68
CA VAL A 35 -2.77 -17.50 -9.77
C VAL A 35 -1.94 -16.33 -10.31
N THR A 36 -1.70 -16.33 -11.62
CA THR A 36 -1.02 -15.21 -12.30
C THR A 36 -1.80 -13.90 -12.14
N ALA A 37 -3.12 -13.95 -12.32
CA ALA A 37 -3.98 -12.79 -12.13
C ALA A 37 -3.93 -12.25 -10.69
N ASP A 38 -3.95 -13.12 -9.69
CA ASP A 38 -3.87 -12.73 -8.27
C ASP A 38 -2.50 -12.08 -7.95
N HIS A 39 -1.39 -12.61 -8.49
CA HIS A 39 -0.08 -11.98 -8.36
C HIS A 39 -0.03 -10.58 -8.98
N MET A 40 -0.57 -10.42 -10.19
CA MET A 40 -0.65 -9.11 -10.84
C MET A 40 -1.51 -8.13 -10.02
N GLY A 41 -2.61 -8.60 -9.45
CA GLY A 41 -3.46 -7.82 -8.55
C GLY A 41 -2.72 -7.36 -7.28
N MET A 42 -1.91 -8.24 -6.67
CA MET A 42 -1.07 -7.89 -5.52
C MET A 42 0.04 -6.91 -5.88
N LEU A 43 0.67 -7.03 -7.05
CA LEU A 43 1.67 -6.06 -7.51
C LEU A 43 1.04 -4.70 -7.79
N ALA A 44 -0.17 -4.67 -8.35
CA ALA A 44 -0.92 -3.43 -8.55
C ALA A 44 -1.20 -2.68 -7.24
N THR A 45 -1.46 -3.38 -6.13
CA THR A 45 -1.64 -2.71 -4.82
C THR A 45 -0.34 -2.09 -4.33
N VAL A 46 0.80 -2.77 -4.52
CA VAL A 46 2.13 -2.24 -4.17
C VAL A 46 2.45 -0.99 -4.97
N MET A 47 2.19 -1.00 -6.29
CA MET A 47 2.40 0.17 -7.16
C MET A 47 1.60 1.39 -6.68
N ASN A 48 0.32 1.19 -6.36
CA ASN A 48 -0.51 2.27 -5.84
C ASN A 48 -0.03 2.76 -4.47
N ALA A 49 0.45 1.85 -3.61
CA ALA A 49 0.96 2.21 -2.29
C ALA A 49 2.22 3.08 -2.39
N LEU A 50 3.13 2.77 -3.32
CA LEU A 50 4.31 3.60 -3.58
C LEU A 50 3.92 4.98 -4.11
N ALA A 51 2.96 5.04 -5.03
CA ALA A 51 2.44 6.32 -5.53
C ALA A 51 1.79 7.15 -4.42
N MET A 52 1.06 6.51 -3.50
CA MET A 52 0.48 7.20 -2.34
C MET A 52 1.56 7.66 -1.35
N GLN A 53 2.60 6.87 -1.12
CA GLN A 53 3.72 7.28 -0.28
C GLN A 53 4.39 8.53 -0.83
N ASP A 54 4.73 8.56 -2.12
CA ASP A 54 5.34 9.73 -2.78
C ASP A 54 4.43 10.98 -2.69
N ALA A 55 3.12 10.81 -2.91
CA ALA A 55 2.15 11.89 -2.78
C ALA A 55 2.01 12.43 -1.33
N LEU A 56 2.23 11.59 -0.31
CA LEU A 56 2.22 12.01 1.10
C LEU A 56 3.55 12.67 1.48
N GLU A 57 4.69 12.09 1.06
CA GLU A 57 6.02 12.60 1.36
C GLU A 57 6.29 13.95 0.68
N SER A 58 5.79 14.16 -0.55
CA SER A 58 5.82 15.47 -1.23
C SER A 58 5.04 16.57 -0.49
N ARG A 59 4.14 16.20 0.44
CA ARG A 59 3.40 17.11 1.32
C ARG A 59 3.98 17.16 2.74
N GLY A 60 5.15 16.57 2.96
CA GLY A 60 5.82 16.57 4.26
C GLY A 60 5.29 15.54 5.27
N LEU A 61 4.39 14.64 4.86
CA LEU A 61 3.92 13.55 5.70
C LEU A 61 4.86 12.34 5.58
N HIS A 62 5.22 11.74 6.71
CA HIS A 62 5.97 10.49 6.70
C HIS A 62 5.04 9.30 6.47
N ALA A 63 5.33 8.50 5.44
CA ALA A 63 4.61 7.27 5.15
C ALA A 63 5.58 6.10 4.95
N ARG A 64 5.12 4.88 5.19
CA ARG A 64 5.89 3.65 4.96
C ARG A 64 5.01 2.60 4.29
N VAL A 65 5.45 2.07 3.16
CA VAL A 65 4.78 0.97 2.47
C VAL A 65 5.25 -0.36 3.04
N MET A 66 4.29 -1.19 3.43
CA MET A 66 4.52 -2.55 3.90
C MET A 66 3.71 -3.53 3.05
N SER A 67 4.35 -4.58 2.55
CA SER A 67 3.73 -5.57 1.67
C SER A 67 3.65 -6.94 2.33
N ALA A 68 2.58 -7.69 2.04
CA ALA A 68 2.47 -9.10 2.43
C ALA A 68 3.33 -10.03 1.57
N ILE A 69 3.74 -9.57 0.38
CA ILE A 69 4.70 -10.25 -0.49
C ILE A 69 6.05 -9.56 -0.37
N ARG A 70 7.11 -10.35 -0.21
CA ARG A 70 8.47 -9.83 -0.09
C ARG A 70 8.97 -9.34 -1.45
N ILE A 71 9.14 -8.04 -1.58
CA ILE A 71 9.72 -7.38 -2.75
C ILE A 71 10.92 -6.57 -2.28
N ASN A 72 12.11 -7.17 -2.37
CA ASN A 72 13.34 -6.54 -1.91
C ASN A 72 13.57 -5.22 -2.65
N GLU A 73 14.17 -4.24 -1.97
CA GLU A 73 14.50 -2.90 -2.49
C GLU A 73 13.30 -1.99 -2.81
N VAL A 74 12.08 -2.52 -2.88
CA VAL A 74 10.88 -1.76 -3.26
C VAL A 74 10.08 -1.29 -2.03
N CYS A 75 9.81 -2.18 -1.08
CA CYS A 75 9.03 -1.84 0.11
C CYS A 75 9.39 -2.73 1.30
N GLU A 76 8.94 -2.36 2.49
CA GLU A 76 9.16 -3.17 3.68
C GLU A 76 8.26 -4.41 3.69
N ASP A 77 8.76 -5.51 4.27
CA ASP A 77 7.93 -6.68 4.55
C ASP A 77 6.96 -6.37 5.71
N TYR A 78 5.71 -6.84 5.59
CA TYR A 78 4.72 -6.63 6.63
C TYR A 78 5.06 -7.46 7.88
N ILE A 79 5.53 -6.75 8.91
CA ILE A 79 5.73 -7.29 10.24
C ILE A 79 4.88 -6.49 11.22
N ARG A 80 3.86 -7.12 11.82
CA ARG A 80 2.90 -6.47 12.74
C ARG A 80 3.56 -5.57 13.79
N ARG A 81 4.61 -6.06 14.46
CA ARG A 81 5.34 -5.28 15.49
C ARG A 81 6.04 -4.05 14.92
N ARG A 82 6.48 -4.10 13.65
CA ARG A 82 7.08 -2.95 12.98
C ARG A 82 6.01 -1.94 12.54
N ALA A 83 4.89 -2.41 12.01
CA ALA A 83 3.75 -1.56 11.68
C ALA A 83 3.27 -0.75 12.90
N ILE A 84 3.10 -1.40 14.06
CA ILE A 84 2.73 -0.71 15.31
C ILE A 84 3.77 0.35 15.69
N ARG A 85 5.07 0.04 15.63
CA ARG A 85 6.13 1.02 15.91
C ARG A 85 6.12 2.21 14.95
N HIS A 86 5.78 2.00 13.68
CA HIS A 86 5.63 3.10 12.72
C HIS A 86 4.45 4.00 13.09
N LEU A 87 3.32 3.41 13.51
CA LEU A 87 2.16 4.16 14.01
C LEU A 87 2.47 4.97 15.28
N GLU A 88 3.21 4.37 16.23
CA GLU A 88 3.62 5.03 17.48
C GLU A 88 4.59 6.20 17.24
N LYS A 89 5.43 6.12 16.21
CA LYS A 89 6.39 7.18 15.86
C LYS A 89 5.81 8.30 15.00
N GLY A 90 4.71 8.03 14.29
CA GLY A 90 4.04 9.00 13.42
C GLY A 90 3.07 9.92 14.15
N GLY A 91 2.62 9.54 15.36
CA GLY A 91 1.84 10.41 16.23
C GLY A 91 2.75 11.40 16.96
N TRP A 92 2.88 12.61 16.41
CA TRP A 92 3.43 13.78 17.10
C TRP A 92 2.31 14.77 17.37
#